data_AF-A0A9D7QQ93-F1
#
_entry.id   AF-A0A9D7QQ93-F1
#
_cell.length_a   1.000
_cell.length_b   1.000
_cell.length_c   1.000
_cell.angle_alpha   90.00
_cell.angle_beta   90.00
_cell.angle_gamma   90.00
#
_symmetry.space_group_name_H-M   'P 1'
#
loop_
_entity.id
_entity.type
_entity.pdbx_description
1 polymer ?
#
loop_
_entity_poly.entity_id
_entity_poly.type
_entity_poly.pdbx_seq_one_letter_code
_entity_poly.pdbx_strand_id
1 'polypeptide(L)'
;MGKPTGLVKRKGSAVWYFRQRCPQHLKVPGSPADIWISLETASYATALTRIEDARKEALRRFSVSPAPAGIYSRSAPPKWASDEDFPLLSSEHAAPLAQSLFVEAVRELDSQPPIPAETDEQAILGWRAELETMIARLTGPEPADGVDDVAGARFAVLRKANLRAEQGSEALDLLNNYLRRAIAQAHKIELARLDGDFSDRITDRLFANCLTLGSSVQLAPPSDGFRSTIPVGVMEQTIGKAVDRRAKGTPLAG
;
A
#
# COMPACT_ATOMS: atom_id res chain seq x y z
N MET A 1 -18.71 21.43 -35.14
CA MET A 1 -17.95 20.42 -34.36
C MET A 1 -18.01 20.80 -32.89
N GLY A 2 -18.39 19.88 -32.00
CA GLY A 2 -18.46 20.15 -30.57
C GLY A 2 -17.08 20.40 -29.97
N LYS A 3 -17.00 21.26 -28.95
CA LYS A 3 -15.75 21.49 -28.21
C LYS A 3 -15.34 20.18 -27.51
N PRO A 4 -14.11 19.68 -27.69
CA PRO A 4 -13.71 18.43 -27.07
C PRO A 4 -13.69 18.55 -25.54
N THR A 5 -14.09 17.47 -24.89
CA THR A 5 -14.18 17.36 -23.43
C THR A 5 -12.83 17.67 -22.79
N GLY A 6 -12.83 18.54 -21.79
CA GLY A 6 -11.65 18.91 -21.00
C GLY A 6 -10.85 20.09 -21.53
N LEU A 7 -11.06 20.55 -22.77
CA LEU A 7 -10.37 21.74 -23.28
C LEU A 7 -10.99 23.04 -22.74
N VAL A 8 -10.22 23.81 -21.97
CA VAL A 8 -10.68 25.01 -21.27
C VAL A 8 -9.69 26.17 -21.40
N LYS A 9 -10.20 27.41 -21.38
CA LYS A 9 -9.39 28.62 -21.33
C LYS A 9 -9.70 29.31 -20.00
N ARG A 10 -8.69 29.51 -19.15
CA ARG A 10 -8.87 30.18 -17.85
C ARG A 10 -9.17 31.67 -18.06
N LYS A 11 -10.00 32.26 -17.21
CA LYS A 11 -10.27 33.70 -17.23
C LYS A 11 -8.93 34.45 -17.03
N GLY A 12 -8.62 35.38 -17.92
CA GLY A 12 -7.35 36.12 -17.90
C GLY A 12 -6.14 35.40 -18.50
N SER A 13 -6.26 34.15 -18.96
CA SER A 13 -5.17 33.45 -19.64
C SER A 13 -5.30 33.56 -21.16
N ALA A 14 -4.19 33.90 -21.84
CA ALA A 14 -4.09 33.79 -23.29
C ALA A 14 -4.01 32.33 -23.76
N VAL A 15 -3.54 31.43 -22.89
CA VAL A 15 -3.22 30.03 -23.18
C VAL A 15 -4.38 29.08 -22.88
N TRP A 16 -4.51 28.02 -23.69
CA TRP A 16 -5.43 26.90 -23.51
C TRP A 16 -4.89 25.84 -22.54
N TYR A 17 -5.79 25.19 -21.80
CA TYR A 17 -5.49 24.12 -20.87
C TYR A 17 -6.35 22.89 -21.15
N PHE A 18 -5.80 21.72 -20.86
CA PHE A 18 -6.55 20.50 -20.71
C PHE A 18 -6.84 20.26 -19.22
N ARG A 19 -8.11 20.04 -18.89
CA ARG A 19 -8.59 19.70 -17.54
C ARG A 19 -9.23 18.32 -17.57
N GLN A 20 -8.75 17.42 -16.73
CA GLN A 20 -9.33 16.11 -16.52
C GLN A 20 -9.62 15.88 -15.04
N ARG A 21 -10.82 15.37 -14.74
CA ARG A 21 -11.16 14.90 -13.38
C ARG A 21 -10.58 13.51 -13.18
N CYS A 22 -10.16 13.20 -11.95
CA CYS A 22 -9.70 11.87 -11.60
C CYS A 22 -10.80 10.82 -11.89
N PRO A 23 -10.54 9.83 -12.76
CA PRO A 23 -11.47 8.74 -13.02
C PRO A 23 -11.82 7.99 -11.73
N GLN A 24 -13.07 7.57 -11.56
CA GLN A 24 -13.53 6.98 -10.30
C GLN A 24 -12.73 5.72 -9.90
N HIS A 25 -12.26 4.94 -10.87
CA HIS A 25 -11.43 3.74 -10.64
C HIS A 25 -9.96 4.05 -10.31
N LEU A 26 -9.51 5.30 -10.48
CA LEU A 26 -8.17 5.76 -10.10
C LEU A 26 -8.20 6.64 -8.84
N LYS A 27 -9.36 6.85 -8.24
CA LYS A 27 -9.47 7.62 -6.99
C LYS A 27 -8.94 6.78 -5.84
N VAL A 28 -7.74 7.10 -5.38
CA VAL A 28 -7.19 6.62 -4.10
C VAL A 28 -7.08 7.80 -3.13
N PRO A 29 -7.01 7.55 -1.80
CA PRO A 29 -6.74 8.61 -0.83
C PRO A 29 -5.48 9.39 -1.23
N GLY A 30 -5.57 10.72 -1.27
CA GLY A 30 -4.45 11.60 -1.68
C GLY A 30 -4.37 11.92 -3.18
N SER A 31 -5.14 11.24 -4.06
CA SER A 31 -5.16 11.61 -5.48
C SER A 31 -5.78 13.00 -5.70
N PRO A 32 -5.22 13.84 -6.60
CA PRO A 32 -5.81 15.13 -6.94
C PRO A 32 -7.19 14.94 -7.59
N ALA A 33 -8.17 15.76 -7.20
CA ALA A 33 -9.53 15.68 -7.75
C ALA A 33 -9.59 16.01 -9.25
N ASP A 34 -8.74 16.94 -9.70
CA ASP A 34 -8.53 17.29 -11.09
C ASP A 34 -7.07 17.65 -11.39
N ILE A 35 -6.68 17.42 -12.65
CA ILE A 35 -5.37 17.77 -13.18
C ILE A 35 -5.57 18.79 -14.30
N TRP A 36 -4.70 19.81 -14.29
CA TRP A 36 -4.66 20.87 -15.29
C TRP A 36 -3.30 20.84 -15.99
N ILE A 37 -3.32 20.69 -17.31
CA ILE A 37 -2.12 20.69 -18.15
C ILE A 37 -2.21 21.88 -19.09
N SER A 38 -1.21 22.76 -19.04
CA SER A 38 -1.06 23.85 -20.01
C SER A 38 -0.76 23.26 -21.39
N LEU A 39 -1.42 23.76 -22.42
CA LEU A 39 -1.12 23.40 -23.82
C LEU A 39 -0.17 24.40 -24.49
N GLU A 40 0.28 25.42 -23.76
CA GLU A 40 1.29 26.41 -24.19
C GLU A 40 0.98 27.05 -25.56
N THR A 41 -0.29 27.27 -25.84
CA THR A 41 -0.73 27.92 -27.08
C THR A 41 -2.00 28.73 -26.87
N ALA A 42 -2.07 29.87 -27.55
CA ALA A 42 -3.28 30.68 -27.65
C ALA A 42 -4.21 30.22 -28.78
N SER A 43 -3.67 29.47 -29.76
CA SER A 43 -4.39 28.98 -30.93
C SER A 43 -5.24 27.77 -30.58
N TYR A 44 -6.55 27.85 -30.88
CA TYR A 44 -7.47 26.74 -30.65
C TYR A 44 -7.11 25.52 -31.52
N ALA A 45 -6.72 25.73 -32.78
CA ALA A 45 -6.36 24.65 -33.70
C ALA A 45 -5.13 23.89 -33.21
N THR A 46 -4.10 24.60 -32.74
CA THR A 46 -2.89 23.99 -32.15
C THR A 46 -3.19 23.32 -30.81
N ALA A 47 -4.11 23.88 -30.02
CA ALA A 47 -4.54 23.25 -28.78
C ALA A 47 -5.21 21.89 -29.05
N LEU A 48 -6.07 21.79 -30.07
CA LEU A 48 -6.73 20.55 -30.45
C LEU A 48 -5.74 19.43 -30.78
N THR A 49 -4.66 19.73 -31.50
CA THR A 49 -3.66 18.71 -31.86
C THR A 49 -2.86 18.22 -30.65
N ARG A 50 -2.81 18.98 -29.56
CA ARG A 50 -2.07 18.65 -28.32
C ARG A 50 -2.92 17.94 -27.26
N ILE A 51 -4.23 17.79 -27.47
CA ILE A 51 -5.14 17.24 -26.44
C ILE A 51 -4.80 15.78 -26.11
N GLU A 52 -4.50 14.95 -27.10
CA GLU A 52 -4.26 13.52 -26.85
C GLU A 52 -2.99 13.30 -26.01
N ASP A 53 -1.95 14.09 -26.24
CA ASP A 53 -0.73 14.03 -25.43
C ASP A 53 -0.98 14.52 -24.00
N ALA A 54 -1.71 15.63 -23.85
CA ALA A 54 -2.12 16.12 -22.53
C ALA A 54 -3.03 15.11 -21.79
N ARG A 55 -3.88 14.36 -22.50
CA ARG A 55 -4.71 13.31 -21.92
C ARG A 55 -3.85 12.15 -21.42
N LYS A 56 -2.88 11.68 -22.21
CA LYS A 56 -1.93 10.64 -21.79
C LYS A 56 -1.14 11.07 -20.57
N GLU A 57 -0.66 12.32 -20.55
CA GLU A 57 0.07 12.88 -19.41
C GLU A 57 -0.82 13.01 -18.17
N ALA A 58 -2.08 13.43 -18.30
CA ALA A 58 -3.01 13.47 -17.18
C ALA A 58 -3.26 12.07 -16.61
N LEU A 59 -3.49 11.07 -17.47
CA LEU A 59 -3.64 9.68 -17.05
C LEU A 59 -2.38 9.18 -16.34
N ARG A 60 -1.20 9.44 -16.90
CA ARG A 60 0.09 9.10 -16.27
C ARG A 60 0.17 9.70 -14.86
N ARG A 61 -0.18 10.97 -14.67
CA ARG A 61 -0.17 11.61 -13.35
C ARG A 61 -1.23 11.09 -12.38
N PHE A 62 -2.36 10.56 -12.85
CA PHE A 62 -3.30 9.83 -12.00
C PHE A 62 -2.80 8.43 -11.66
N SER A 63 -2.03 7.80 -12.55
CA SER A 63 -1.48 6.45 -12.36
C SER A 63 -0.17 6.42 -11.57
N VAL A 64 0.61 7.50 -11.59
CA VAL A 64 1.65 7.76 -10.59
C VAL A 64 0.90 8.17 -9.33
N SER A 65 0.36 7.17 -8.63
CA SER A 65 0.04 7.33 -7.22
C SER A 65 1.28 7.96 -6.59
N PRO A 66 1.16 9.01 -5.74
CA PRO A 66 2.22 9.21 -4.77
C PRO A 66 2.42 7.84 -4.15
N ALA A 67 3.62 7.27 -4.30
CA ALA A 67 3.94 6.05 -3.58
C ALA A 67 3.55 6.38 -2.14
N PRO A 68 2.59 5.66 -1.54
CA PRO A 68 2.26 5.92 -0.15
C PRO A 68 3.60 5.92 0.58
N ALA A 69 3.92 7.01 1.28
CA ALA A 69 5.07 6.97 2.15
C ALA A 69 4.82 5.83 3.14
N GLY A 70 5.79 4.94 3.24
CA GLY A 70 5.69 3.78 4.09
C GLY A 70 5.45 2.46 3.37
N ILE A 71 6.22 1.49 3.86
CA ILE A 71 6.28 0.08 3.49
C ILE A 71 4.91 -0.62 3.59
N TYR A 72 3.95 -0.02 4.30
CA TYR A 72 2.64 -0.62 4.58
C TYR A 72 1.52 0.17 3.90
N SER A 73 1.21 -0.21 2.67
CA SER A 73 0.04 0.31 1.95
C SER A 73 -1.26 -0.09 2.68
N ARG A 74 -2.13 0.90 2.94
CA ARG A 74 -3.45 0.76 3.56
C ARG A 74 -4.40 -0.06 2.68
N SER A 75 -4.22 -1.38 2.63
CA SER A 75 -5.26 -2.28 2.13
C SER A 75 -6.28 -2.53 3.24
N ALA A 76 -7.57 -2.44 2.93
CA ALA A 76 -8.63 -2.73 3.89
C ALA A 76 -8.40 -4.12 4.52
N PRO A 77 -8.54 -4.27 5.85
CA PRO A 77 -8.18 -5.52 6.50
C PRO A 77 -9.03 -6.66 5.92
N PRO A 78 -8.41 -7.77 5.46
CA PRO A 78 -9.16 -8.97 5.14
C PRO A 78 -9.93 -9.41 6.39
N LYS A 79 -11.12 -10.00 6.18
CA LYS A 79 -11.86 -10.66 7.28
C LYS A 79 -10.89 -11.60 8.00
N TRP A 80 -10.95 -11.57 9.34
CA TRP A 80 -10.14 -12.37 10.24
C TRP A 80 -10.00 -13.81 9.72
N ALA A 81 -8.79 -14.39 9.80
CA ALA A 81 -8.63 -15.82 9.64
C ALA A 81 -9.22 -16.49 10.89
N SER A 82 -10.54 -16.61 10.92
CA SER A 82 -11.30 -17.38 11.90
C SER A 82 -11.42 -18.85 11.47
N ASP A 83 -10.52 -19.29 10.60
CA ASP A 83 -10.44 -20.68 10.18
C ASP A 83 -9.96 -21.50 11.37
N GLU A 84 -10.82 -22.37 11.88
CA GLU A 84 -10.52 -23.21 13.04
C GLU A 84 -9.39 -24.20 12.75
N ASP A 85 -9.08 -24.44 11.46
CA ASP A 85 -7.99 -25.29 11.01
C ASP A 85 -6.60 -24.69 11.28
N PHE A 86 -6.51 -23.39 11.57
CA PHE A 86 -5.23 -22.74 11.89
C PHE A 86 -4.86 -22.85 13.38
N PRO A 87 -3.60 -23.18 13.71
CA PRO A 87 -3.12 -23.16 15.08
C PRO A 87 -3.28 -21.79 15.73
N LEU A 88 -3.53 -21.79 17.05
CA LEU A 88 -3.66 -20.57 17.83
C LEU A 88 -2.29 -19.92 18.04
N LEU A 89 -2.25 -18.59 17.96
CA LEU A 89 -1.09 -17.77 18.29
C LEU A 89 -0.72 -17.97 19.77
N SER A 90 0.50 -18.41 20.03
CA SER A 90 1.13 -18.38 21.35
C SER A 90 2.07 -17.18 21.48
N SER A 91 2.42 -16.82 22.71
CA SER A 91 3.36 -15.72 22.99
C SER A 91 4.76 -15.95 22.39
N GLU A 92 5.17 -17.21 22.20
CA GLU A 92 6.46 -17.58 21.60
C GLU A 92 6.54 -17.20 20.12
N HIS A 93 5.41 -17.15 19.41
CA HIS A 93 5.36 -16.73 18.01
C HIS A 93 5.50 -15.22 17.82
N ALA A 94 5.18 -14.41 18.84
CA ALA A 94 5.06 -12.97 18.70
C ALA A 94 6.35 -12.30 18.22
N ALA A 95 7.49 -12.63 18.86
CA ALA A 95 8.78 -12.05 18.51
C ALA A 95 9.28 -12.49 17.11
N PRO A 96 9.32 -13.80 16.78
CA PRO A 96 9.71 -14.26 15.44
C PRO A 96 8.88 -13.63 14.30
N LEU A 97 7.56 -13.50 14.47
CA LEU A 97 6.70 -12.89 13.47
C LEU A 97 7.03 -11.40 13.24
N ALA A 98 7.21 -10.64 14.32
CA ALA A 98 7.60 -9.24 14.22
C ALA A 98 9.01 -9.05 13.64
N GLN A 99 9.94 -9.93 13.98
CA GLN A 99 11.31 -9.93 13.42
C GLN A 99 11.29 -10.26 11.92
N SER A 100 10.51 -11.26 11.48
CA SER A 100 10.35 -11.59 10.06
C SER A 100 9.82 -10.38 9.28
N LEU A 101 8.78 -9.73 9.82
CA LEU A 101 8.22 -8.53 9.22
C LEU A 101 9.25 -7.41 9.10
N PHE A 102 10.03 -7.16 10.16
CA PHE A 102 11.08 -6.14 10.16
C PHE A 102 12.15 -6.42 9.09
N VAL A 103 12.61 -7.67 8.97
CA VAL A 103 13.60 -8.06 7.95
C VAL A 103 13.05 -7.86 6.54
N GLU A 104 11.78 -8.22 6.31
CA GLU A 104 11.11 -8.00 5.02
C GLU A 104 11.02 -6.51 4.68
N ALA A 105 10.65 -5.69 5.66
CA ALA A 105 10.56 -4.24 5.51
C ALA A 105 11.92 -3.61 5.14
N VAL A 106 12.99 -4.00 5.84
CA VAL A 106 14.35 -3.51 5.52
C VAL A 106 14.79 -3.98 4.14
N ARG A 107 14.54 -5.24 3.78
CA ARG A 107 14.85 -5.76 2.45
C ARG A 107 14.08 -5.00 1.36
N GLU A 108 12.83 -4.63 1.62
CA GLU A 108 12.06 -3.81 0.69
C GLU A 108 12.69 -2.43 0.52
N LEU A 109 13.07 -1.76 1.62
CA LEU A 109 13.79 -0.49 1.56
C LEU A 109 15.13 -0.60 0.80
N ASP A 110 15.84 -1.72 0.92
CA ASP A 110 17.10 -1.97 0.17
C ASP A 110 16.86 -2.17 -1.33
N SER A 111 15.67 -2.68 -1.69
CA SER A 111 15.30 -2.94 -3.08
C SER A 111 14.76 -1.71 -3.81
N GLN A 112 14.38 -0.67 -3.07
CA GLN A 112 13.87 0.56 -3.66
C GLN A 112 14.99 1.30 -4.39
N PRO A 113 14.72 1.83 -5.62
CA PRO A 113 15.71 2.63 -6.31
C PRO A 113 16.02 3.89 -5.49
N PRO A 114 17.24 4.43 -5.58
CA PRO A 114 17.57 5.70 -4.95
C PRO A 114 16.60 6.78 -5.41
N ILE A 115 16.26 7.69 -4.50
CA ILE A 115 15.39 8.82 -4.77
C ILE A 115 15.98 9.60 -5.96
N PRO A 116 15.23 9.82 -7.05
CA PRO A 116 15.73 10.56 -8.21
C PRO A 116 16.26 11.93 -7.78
N ALA A 117 17.41 12.34 -8.33
CA ALA A 117 18.00 13.65 -8.04
C ALA A 117 17.08 14.84 -8.41
N GLU A 118 16.09 14.59 -9.28
CA GLU A 118 15.09 15.56 -9.73
C GLU A 118 13.85 15.63 -8.81
N THR A 119 13.82 14.85 -7.72
CA THR A 119 12.71 14.91 -6.77
C THR A 119 12.62 16.30 -6.14
N ASP A 120 11.44 16.90 -6.24
CA ASP A 120 11.15 18.22 -5.66
C ASP A 120 11.47 18.23 -4.16
N GLU A 121 12.19 19.26 -3.69
CA GLU A 121 12.55 19.45 -2.28
C GLU A 121 11.30 19.48 -1.40
N GLN A 122 10.20 20.06 -1.90
CA GLN A 122 8.92 20.06 -1.18
C GLN A 122 8.34 18.65 -1.02
N ALA A 123 8.54 17.76 -1.99
CA ALA A 123 8.11 16.38 -1.89
C ALA A 123 8.93 15.61 -0.84
N ILE A 124 10.24 15.85 -0.78
CA ILE A 124 11.13 15.26 0.24
C ILE A 124 10.72 15.74 1.64
N LEU A 125 10.46 17.04 1.81
CA LEU A 125 9.99 17.59 3.09
C LEU A 125 8.63 17.02 3.50
N GLY A 126 7.71 16.83 2.54
CA GLY A 126 6.42 16.18 2.78
C GLY A 126 6.59 14.74 3.27
N TRP A 127 7.45 13.96 2.60
CA TRP A 127 7.74 12.57 2.99
C TRP A 127 8.37 12.49 4.38
N ARG A 128 9.34 13.37 4.68
CA ARG A 128 9.94 13.47 6.02
C ARG A 128 8.87 13.71 7.09
N ALA A 129 8.02 14.71 6.90
CA ALA A 129 6.98 15.06 7.88
C ALA A 129 5.98 13.91 8.09
N GLU A 130 5.66 13.16 7.03
CA GLU A 130 4.81 11.97 7.11
C GLU A 130 5.48 10.85 7.92
N LEU A 131 6.75 10.55 7.65
CA LEU A 131 7.52 9.55 8.41
C LEU A 131 7.63 9.93 9.89
N GLU A 132 7.93 11.19 10.21
CA GLU A 132 8.00 11.68 11.58
C GLU A 132 6.64 11.55 12.29
N THR A 133 5.55 11.87 11.60
CA THR A 133 4.18 11.70 12.12
C THR A 133 3.87 10.24 12.41
N MET A 134 4.23 9.33 11.49
CA MET A 134 4.03 7.89 11.69
C MET A 134 4.85 7.35 12.85
N ILE A 135 6.13 7.75 12.96
CA ILE A 135 7.01 7.37 14.07
C ILE A 135 6.44 7.89 15.40
N ALA A 136 6.02 9.16 15.46
CA ALA A 136 5.43 9.74 16.66
C ALA A 136 4.15 8.99 17.09
N ARG A 137 3.26 8.67 16.14
CA ARG A 137 2.07 7.86 16.41
C ARG A 137 2.41 6.48 16.95
N LEU A 138 3.34 5.75 16.30
CA LEU A 138 3.73 4.39 16.70
C LEU A 138 4.52 4.34 18.01
N THR A 139 5.19 5.42 18.39
CA THR A 139 5.95 5.50 19.65
C THR A 139 5.16 6.11 20.80
N GLY A 140 3.97 6.67 20.50
CA GLY A 140 3.07 7.26 21.48
C GLY A 140 2.51 6.27 22.52
N PRO A 141 1.83 6.80 23.55
CA PRO A 141 1.25 6.00 24.64
C PRO A 141 -0.04 5.26 24.24
N GLU A 142 -0.59 5.54 23.06
CA GLU A 142 -1.81 4.89 22.56
C GLU A 142 -1.62 3.37 22.46
N PRO A 143 -2.68 2.58 22.70
CA PRO A 143 -2.58 1.12 22.61
C PRO A 143 -2.32 0.70 21.15
N ALA A 144 -1.56 -0.39 20.98
CA ALA A 144 -1.09 -0.82 19.67
C ALA A 144 -2.19 -1.30 18.73
N ASP A 145 -3.34 -1.73 19.27
CA ASP A 145 -4.50 -2.22 18.55
C ASP A 145 -5.29 -1.13 17.80
N GLY A 146 -5.17 0.13 18.24
CA GLY A 146 -5.80 1.29 17.64
C GLY A 146 -5.06 1.90 16.45
N VAL A 147 -3.87 1.39 16.11
CA VAL A 147 -3.08 1.90 14.98
C VAL A 147 -3.34 1.05 13.74
N ASP A 148 -3.98 1.64 12.72
CA ASP A 148 -4.37 0.96 11.47
C ASP A 148 -3.21 0.16 10.83
N ASP A 149 -2.00 0.71 10.83
CA ASP A 149 -0.82 0.05 10.23
C ASP A 149 -0.46 -1.25 10.97
N VAL A 150 -0.61 -1.27 12.31
CA VAL A 150 -0.35 -2.45 13.14
C VAL A 150 -1.40 -3.52 12.86
N ALA A 151 -2.67 -3.12 12.70
CA ALA A 151 -3.74 -4.05 12.36
C ALA A 151 -3.47 -4.71 11.00
N GLY A 152 -3.09 -3.94 9.97
CA GLY A 152 -2.74 -4.47 8.65
C GLY A 152 -1.56 -5.44 8.70
N ALA A 153 -0.47 -5.03 9.36
CA ALA A 153 0.72 -5.86 9.55
C ALA A 153 0.40 -7.17 10.29
N ARG A 154 -0.42 -7.11 11.35
CA ARG A 154 -0.89 -8.28 12.10
C ARG A 154 -1.55 -9.30 11.17
N PHE A 155 -2.50 -8.86 10.34
CA PHE A 155 -3.19 -9.77 9.43
C PHE A 155 -2.21 -10.44 8.45
N ALA A 156 -1.26 -9.67 7.91
CA ALA A 156 -0.27 -10.18 6.98
C ALA A 156 0.61 -11.26 7.63
N VAL A 157 1.16 -11.00 8.83
CA VAL A 157 2.08 -11.96 9.50
C VAL A 157 1.36 -13.21 9.97
N LEU A 158 0.14 -13.09 10.52
CA LEU A 158 -0.64 -14.24 10.98
C LEU A 158 -1.04 -15.14 9.80
N ARG A 159 -1.51 -14.53 8.70
CA ARG A 159 -1.86 -15.27 7.49
C ARG A 159 -0.65 -15.98 6.89
N LYS A 160 0.50 -15.31 6.82
CA LYS A 160 1.74 -15.90 6.30
C LYS A 160 2.21 -17.10 7.12
N ALA A 161 1.96 -17.08 8.43
CA ALA A 161 2.29 -18.16 9.35
C ALA A 161 1.18 -19.22 9.51
N ASN A 162 0.04 -19.07 8.81
CA ASN A 162 -1.17 -19.89 9.01
C ASN A 162 -1.59 -19.97 10.49
N LEU A 163 -1.57 -18.84 11.20
CA LEU A 163 -1.97 -18.73 12.60
C LEU A 163 -3.29 -17.96 12.72
N ARG A 164 -4.10 -18.34 13.71
CA ARG A 164 -5.24 -17.54 14.18
C ARG A 164 -4.95 -16.94 15.54
N ALA A 165 -5.55 -15.81 15.87
CA ALA A 165 -5.44 -15.19 17.18
C ALA A 165 -6.83 -14.92 17.76
N GLU A 166 -6.96 -15.09 19.08
CA GLU A 166 -8.17 -14.71 19.82
C GLU A 166 -8.11 -13.23 20.17
N GLN A 167 -9.23 -12.51 20.00
CA GLN A 167 -9.30 -11.09 20.33
C GLN A 167 -9.11 -10.87 21.83
N GLY A 168 -8.29 -9.90 22.20
CA GLY A 168 -7.96 -9.59 23.61
C GLY A 168 -7.08 -10.63 24.30
N SER A 169 -6.48 -11.57 23.55
CA SER A 169 -5.51 -12.51 24.13
C SER A 169 -4.15 -11.82 24.37
N GLU A 170 -3.46 -12.21 25.44
CA GLU A 170 -2.13 -11.68 25.79
C GLU A 170 -1.11 -11.88 24.66
N ALA A 171 -1.16 -13.03 23.97
CA ALA A 171 -0.28 -13.32 22.84
C ALA A 171 -0.51 -12.34 21.66
N LEU A 172 -1.77 -11.96 21.42
CA LEU A 172 -2.12 -10.99 20.38
C LEU A 172 -1.64 -9.58 20.75
N ASP A 173 -1.83 -9.17 22.01
CA ASP A 173 -1.37 -7.87 22.49
C ASP A 173 0.15 -7.76 22.46
N LEU A 174 0.84 -8.85 22.84
CA LEU A 174 2.29 -8.95 22.74
C LEU A 174 2.76 -8.82 21.29
N LEU A 175 2.11 -9.54 20.37
CA LEU A 175 2.39 -9.43 18.93
C LEU A 175 2.15 -8.00 18.43
N ASN A 176 1.02 -7.38 18.74
CA ASN A 176 0.72 -5.99 18.33
C ASN A 176 1.80 -5.02 18.82
N ASN A 177 2.27 -5.16 20.06
CA ASN A 177 3.34 -4.34 20.61
C ASN A 177 4.68 -4.53 19.88
N TYR A 178 5.04 -5.76 19.54
CA TYR A 178 6.26 -6.04 18.78
C TYR A 178 6.16 -5.56 17.33
N LEU A 179 5.00 -5.72 16.68
CA LEU A 179 4.76 -5.20 15.34
C LEU A 179 4.84 -3.67 15.32
N ARG A 180 4.24 -2.99 16.31
CA ARG A 180 4.33 -1.54 16.46
C ARG A 180 5.79 -1.07 16.53
N ARG A 181 6.61 -1.76 17.32
CA ARG A 181 8.06 -1.48 17.44
C ARG A 181 8.81 -1.76 16.14
N ALA A 182 8.49 -2.85 15.45
CA ALA A 182 9.09 -3.22 14.16
C ALA A 182 8.83 -2.14 13.10
N ILE A 183 7.57 -1.73 12.93
CA ILE A 183 7.16 -0.70 11.96
C ILE A 183 7.82 0.64 12.29
N ALA A 184 7.84 1.04 13.57
CA ALA A 184 8.50 2.27 13.99
C ALA A 184 10.01 2.26 13.69
N GLN A 185 10.69 1.12 13.91
CA GLN A 185 12.11 0.98 13.60
C GLN A 185 12.38 0.99 12.09
N ALA A 186 11.49 0.41 11.27
CA ALA A 186 11.60 0.45 9.82
C ALA A 186 11.46 1.88 9.29
N HIS A 187 10.46 2.67 9.76
CA HIS A 187 10.33 4.07 9.37
C HIS A 187 11.48 4.95 9.82
N LYS A 188 12.11 4.65 10.98
CA LYS A 188 13.34 5.34 11.40
C LYS A 188 14.51 5.10 10.43
N ILE A 189 14.62 3.88 9.90
CA ILE A 189 15.64 3.54 8.90
C ILE A 189 15.32 4.26 7.58
N GLU A 190 14.06 4.23 7.15
CA GLU A 190 13.60 4.95 5.95
C GLU A 190 13.90 6.46 6.04
N LEU A 191 13.60 7.07 7.19
CA LEU A 191 13.90 8.49 7.47
C LEU A 191 15.41 8.77 7.45
N ALA A 192 16.23 7.92 8.06
CA ALA A 192 17.69 8.07 8.01
C ALA A 192 18.23 7.98 6.58
N ARG A 193 17.69 7.08 5.75
CA ARG A 193 18.07 6.94 4.33
C ARG A 193 17.64 8.14 3.50
N LEU A 194 16.47 8.71 3.79
CA LEU A 194 16.03 9.98 3.21
C LEU A 194 17.03 11.11 3.50
N ASP A 195 17.72 11.05 4.63
CA ASP A 195 18.77 11.99 5.05
C ASP A 195 20.16 11.64 4.51
N GLY A 196 20.27 10.59 3.70
CA GLY A 196 21.54 10.08 3.18
C GLY A 196 22.36 9.27 4.20
N ASP A 197 21.80 8.95 5.36
CA ASP A 197 22.40 8.03 6.33
C ASP A 197 21.95 6.59 6.03
N PHE A 198 22.86 5.81 5.42
CA PHE A 198 22.67 4.39 5.13
C PHE A 198 23.25 3.48 6.22
N SER A 199 23.62 4.02 7.38
CA SER A 199 23.96 3.18 8.53
C SER A 199 22.67 2.59 9.09
N ASP A 200 22.53 1.26 9.07
CA ASP A 200 21.36 0.55 9.61
C ASP A 200 21.39 0.59 11.15
N ARG A 201 21.13 1.77 11.73
CA ARG A 201 21.11 1.98 13.18
C ARG A 201 19.84 1.40 13.78
N ILE A 202 19.90 0.12 14.11
CA ILE A 202 18.84 -0.56 14.83
C ILE A 202 18.92 -0.18 16.32
N THR A 203 18.00 0.69 16.76
CA THR A 203 17.97 1.16 18.16
C THR A 203 17.23 0.21 19.09
N ASP A 204 16.35 -0.61 18.53
CA ASP A 204 15.55 -1.56 19.28
C ASP A 204 16.27 -2.91 19.42
N ARG A 205 16.53 -3.32 20.67
CA ARG A 205 17.24 -4.57 21.01
C ARG A 205 16.55 -5.82 20.48
N LEU A 206 15.23 -5.81 20.27
CA LEU A 206 14.49 -6.95 19.72
C LEU A 206 14.92 -7.26 18.28
N PHE A 207 15.35 -6.23 17.54
CA PHE A 207 15.68 -6.33 16.12
C PHE A 207 17.17 -6.22 15.81
N ALA A 208 18.00 -5.87 16.81
CA ALA A 208 19.44 -5.60 16.63
C ALA A 208 20.22 -6.75 15.96
N ASN A 209 19.77 -8.00 16.15
CA ASN A 209 20.42 -9.18 15.61
C ASN A 209 19.77 -9.73 14.32
N CYS A 210 18.70 -9.10 13.83
CA CYS A 210 17.94 -9.64 12.70
C CYS A 210 18.69 -9.49 11.36
N LEU A 211 19.46 -8.42 11.18
CA LEU A 211 20.16 -8.13 9.92
C LEU A 211 21.58 -8.73 9.87
N THR A 212 22.21 -8.98 11.01
CA THR A 212 23.54 -9.61 11.09
C THR A 212 23.51 -11.11 10.83
N LEU A 213 22.36 -11.76 11.00
CA LEU A 213 22.16 -13.20 10.79
C LEU A 213 21.62 -13.56 9.40
N GLY A 214 21.87 -12.73 8.39
CA GLY A 214 21.43 -12.96 7.02
C GLY A 214 21.91 -14.30 6.45
N SER A 215 21.19 -15.40 6.74
CA SER A 215 21.14 -16.68 6.00
C SER A 215 20.31 -17.82 6.62
N SER A 216 19.82 -17.81 7.88
CA SER A 216 19.25 -19.07 8.45
C SER A 216 18.14 -18.96 9.52
N VAL A 217 17.17 -18.05 9.38
CA VAL A 217 15.89 -18.23 10.11
C VAL A 217 14.94 -19.04 9.22
N GLN A 218 15.18 -20.35 9.15
CA GLN A 218 14.13 -21.28 8.80
C GLN A 218 13.14 -21.26 9.97
N LEU A 219 11.94 -20.70 9.78
CA LEU A 219 10.82 -21.10 10.63
C LEU A 219 10.78 -22.63 10.58
N ALA A 220 10.91 -23.28 11.74
CA ALA A 220 10.77 -24.72 11.83
C ALA A 220 9.48 -25.10 11.07
N PRO A 221 9.53 -26.04 10.12
CA PRO A 221 8.31 -26.51 9.48
C PRO A 221 7.35 -26.95 10.60
N PRO A 222 6.03 -26.68 10.45
CA PRO A 222 5.06 -27.23 11.39
C PRO A 222 5.33 -28.72 11.47
N SER A 223 5.61 -29.20 12.68
CA SER A 223 5.88 -30.62 12.93
C SER A 223 4.78 -31.46 12.28
N ASP A 224 5.16 -32.21 11.25
CA ASP A 224 4.29 -33.08 10.45
C ASP A 224 3.54 -34.04 11.37
N GLY A 225 2.29 -33.67 11.71
CA GLY A 225 1.39 -34.47 12.54
C GLY A 225 -0.02 -34.59 11.95
N PHE A 226 -0.30 -33.99 10.79
CA PHE A 226 -1.64 -34.03 10.20
C PHE A 226 -1.59 -34.44 8.72
N ARG A 227 -1.44 -35.75 8.49
CA ARG A 227 -1.76 -36.37 7.19
C ARG A 227 -3.28 -36.37 7.03
N SER A 228 -3.85 -35.28 6.52
CA SER A 228 -5.19 -35.30 5.95
C SER A 228 -5.09 -35.74 4.49
N THR A 229 -5.36 -37.02 4.25
CA THR A 229 -5.62 -37.57 2.91
C THR A 229 -6.92 -36.98 2.37
N ILE A 230 -6.81 -35.94 1.53
CA ILE A 230 -7.90 -35.53 0.65
C ILE A 230 -7.59 -36.08 -0.75
N PRO A 231 -8.50 -36.84 -1.38
CA PRO A 231 -8.26 -37.42 -2.69
C PRO A 231 -8.27 -36.34 -3.77
N VAL A 232 -7.19 -36.30 -4.55
CA VAL A 232 -7.10 -35.56 -5.81
C VAL A 232 -8.01 -36.26 -6.82
N GLY A 233 -9.06 -35.57 -7.26
CA GLY A 233 -9.97 -36.08 -8.27
C GLY A 233 -10.75 -34.96 -8.97
N VAL A 234 -10.49 -34.86 -10.27
CA VAL A 234 -11.32 -34.25 -11.32
C VAL A 234 -11.06 -32.76 -11.61
N MET A 235 -10.18 -32.64 -12.61
CA MET A 235 -9.93 -31.56 -13.54
C MET A 235 -11.12 -31.37 -14.50
N GLU A 236 -11.23 -30.16 -15.05
CA GLU A 236 -11.78 -29.79 -16.39
C GLU A 236 -13.03 -28.91 -16.51
N GLN A 237 -12.86 -27.89 -17.37
CA GLN A 237 -13.83 -27.14 -18.17
C GLN A 237 -14.75 -26.16 -17.39
N THR A 238 -14.74 -24.86 -17.65
CA THR A 238 -15.22 -24.30 -18.93
C THR A 238 -14.77 -22.84 -19.10
N ILE A 239 -14.13 -22.54 -20.23
CA ILE A 239 -13.97 -21.19 -20.78
C ILE A 239 -15.19 -20.91 -21.68
N GLY A 240 -15.84 -19.76 -21.49
CA GLY A 240 -16.45 -19.03 -22.61
C GLY A 240 -17.95 -18.68 -22.53
N LYS A 241 -18.21 -17.42 -22.91
CA LYS A 241 -19.45 -16.82 -23.42
C LYS A 241 -20.50 -16.34 -22.40
N ALA A 242 -20.66 -15.01 -22.33
CA ALA A 242 -21.96 -14.37 -22.51
C ALA A 242 -21.79 -12.91 -22.99
N VAL A 243 -21.94 -12.75 -24.30
CA VAL A 243 -22.28 -11.50 -25.00
C VAL A 243 -23.79 -11.28 -24.88
N ASP A 244 -24.18 -9.99 -24.86
CA ASP A 244 -25.51 -9.44 -25.11
C ASP A 244 -26.70 -9.87 -24.23
N ARG A 245 -27.33 -8.87 -23.61
CA ARG A 245 -28.78 -8.63 -23.78
C ARG A 245 -29.15 -7.18 -23.50
N ARG A 246 -29.52 -6.50 -24.59
CA ARG A 246 -30.32 -5.29 -24.70
C ARG A 246 -31.59 -5.30 -23.85
N ALA A 247 -31.87 -4.13 -23.28
CA ALA A 247 -33.12 -3.36 -23.31
C ALA A 247 -34.46 -4.09 -23.57
N LYS A 248 -35.34 -4.00 -22.57
CA LYS A 248 -36.83 -3.81 -22.60
C LYS A 248 -37.17 -3.40 -21.14
N GLY A 249 -37.81 -2.30 -20.78
CA GLY A 249 -38.75 -1.44 -21.49
C GLY A 249 -40.19 -1.89 -21.22
N THR A 250 -40.75 -1.53 -20.06
CA THR A 250 -42.22 -1.46 -19.85
C THR A 250 -42.56 -0.54 -18.65
N PRO A 251 -43.64 0.27 -18.72
CA PRO A 251 -43.97 1.31 -17.74
C PRO A 251 -45.00 0.82 -16.70
N LEU A 252 -45.12 1.56 -15.60
CA LEU A 252 -46.27 1.47 -14.70
C LEU A 252 -46.95 2.84 -14.64
N ALA A 253 -48.18 2.87 -15.17
CA ALA A 253 -49.20 3.82 -14.83
C ALA A 253 -50.06 3.21 -13.71
N GLY A 254 -50.45 4.05 -12.76
CA GLY A 254 -51.26 3.74 -11.58
C GLY A 254 -51.16 4.88 -10.59
#